data_AF-A0A9X4FHD4-F1
#
_entry.id   AF-A0A9X4FHD4-F1
#
_cell.length_a   1.000
_cell.length_b   1.000
_cell.length_c   1.000
_cell.angle_alpha   90.00
_cell.angle_beta   90.00
_cell.angle_gamma   90.00
#
_symmetry.space_group_name_H-M   'P 1'
#
loop_
_entity.id
_entity.type
_entity.pdbx_description
1 polymer ?
#
loop_
_entity_poly.entity_id
_entity_poly.type
_entity_poly.pdbx_seq_one_letter_code
_entity_poly.pdbx_strand_id
1 'polypeptide(L)'
;MEDEEFQANIIAKLQYIARERAVRSGGNDEGFNVSIHADKIKAETERSRIKQPVLDGYSKAFQSAGFESHVDVDQKTVEVFVPPVIDSSRTSFSLDDIDNQTSVIREIRLREEWDNEK
;
A
#
# COMPACT_ATOMS: atom_id res chain seq x y z
N MET A 1 12.94 15.03 -6.62
CA MET A 1 12.45 14.32 -5.43
C MET A 1 13.51 13.31 -5.01
N GLU A 2 13.80 13.19 -3.72
CA GLU A 2 14.71 12.14 -3.24
C GLU A 2 14.02 10.77 -3.23
N ASP A 3 14.78 9.67 -3.29
CA ASP A 3 14.19 8.32 -3.31
C ASP A 3 13.31 8.07 -2.07
N GLU A 4 13.77 8.48 -0.89
CA GLU A 4 13.04 8.29 0.37
C GLU A 4 11.72 9.06 0.38
N GLU A 5 11.71 10.27 -0.17
CA GLU A 5 10.50 11.08 -0.33
C GLU A 5 9.51 10.42 -1.29
N PHE A 6 9.99 9.90 -2.43
CA PHE A 6 9.15 9.21 -3.40
C PHE A 6 8.60 7.88 -2.83
N GLN A 7 9.42 7.13 -2.10
CA GLN A 7 9.01 5.92 -1.39
C GLN A 7 7.90 6.21 -0.38
N ALA A 8 8.10 7.21 0.49
CA ALA A 8 7.10 7.61 1.48
C ALA A 8 5.78 8.05 0.83
N ASN A 9 5.86 8.78 -0.29
CA ASN A 9 4.69 9.21 -1.05
C ASN A 9 3.90 8.01 -1.60
N ILE A 10 4.60 7.04 -2.23
CA ILE A 10 3.93 5.82 -2.74
C ILE A 10 3.31 5.03 -1.59
N ILE A 11 4.04 4.85 -0.48
CA ILE A 11 3.53 4.12 0.69
C ILE A 11 2.24 4.76 1.20
N ALA A 12 2.24 6.07 1.42
CA ALA A 12 1.05 6.80 1.86
C ALA A 12 -0.13 6.65 0.88
N LYS A 13 0.16 6.69 -0.43
CA LYS A 13 -0.85 6.48 -1.47
C LYS A 13 -1.44 5.07 -1.45
N LEU A 14 -0.60 4.04 -1.29
CA LEU A 14 -1.04 2.65 -1.20
C LEU A 14 -1.92 2.42 0.03
N GLN A 15 -1.52 2.94 1.19
CA GLN A 15 -2.31 2.88 2.43
C GLN A 15 -3.67 3.56 2.28
N TYR A 16 -3.70 4.75 1.66
CA TYR A 16 -4.94 5.46 1.38
C TYR A 16 -5.88 4.66 0.47
N ILE A 17 -5.36 4.11 -0.62
CA ILE A 17 -6.16 3.30 -1.56
C ILE A 17 -6.69 2.03 -0.87
N ALA A 18 -5.87 1.35 -0.07
CA ALA A 18 -6.29 0.16 0.67
C ALA A 18 -7.46 0.47 1.62
N ARG A 19 -7.36 1.58 2.36
CA ARG A 19 -8.45 2.06 3.22
C ARG A 19 -9.71 2.35 2.42
N GLU A 20 -9.62 3.10 1.32
CA GLU A 20 -10.77 3.42 0.47
C GLU A 20 -11.46 2.17 -0.08
N ARG A 21 -10.68 1.17 -0.50
CA ARG A 21 -11.20 -0.11 -0.99
C ARG A 21 -11.91 -0.89 0.12
N ALA A 22 -11.32 -0.96 1.31
CA ALA A 22 -11.94 -1.62 2.46
C ALA A 22 -13.27 -0.96 2.84
N VAL A 23 -13.34 0.38 2.84
CA VAL A 23 -14.60 1.09 3.13
C VAL A 23 -15.66 0.80 2.07
N ARG A 24 -15.31 0.87 0.77
CA ARG A 24 -16.26 0.64 -0.33
C ARG A 24 -16.77 -0.80 -0.41
N SER A 25 -15.97 -1.76 0.04
CA SER A 25 -16.32 -3.19 0.04
C SER A 25 -17.02 -3.64 1.33
N GLY A 26 -17.28 -2.73 2.27
CA GLY A 26 -17.85 -3.08 3.58
C GLY A 26 -16.93 -4.01 4.37
N GLY A 27 -15.61 -3.89 4.20
CA GLY A 27 -14.60 -4.71 4.87
C GLY A 27 -14.30 -6.05 4.21
N ASN A 28 -14.86 -6.35 3.03
CA ASN A 28 -14.58 -7.58 2.28
C ASN A 28 -13.50 -7.40 1.20
N ASP A 29 -12.51 -6.53 1.42
CA ASP A 29 -11.38 -6.37 0.49
C ASP A 29 -10.41 -7.56 0.63
N GLU A 30 -9.79 -7.97 -0.49
CA GLU A 30 -8.86 -9.12 -0.56
C GLU A 30 -7.39 -8.68 -0.74
N GLY A 31 -7.09 -7.37 -0.63
CA GLY A 31 -5.81 -6.81 -1.01
C GLY A 31 -5.64 -6.69 -2.53
N PHE A 32 -4.49 -6.19 -2.97
CA PHE A 32 -4.19 -5.99 -4.39
C PHE A 32 -2.69 -5.90 -4.68
N ASN A 33 -2.31 -6.23 -5.91
CA ASN A 33 -0.95 -6.10 -6.40
C ASN A 33 -0.73 -4.77 -7.13
N VAL A 34 0.47 -4.20 -6.96
CA VAL A 34 0.93 -3.01 -7.65
C VAL A 34 2.34 -3.24 -8.17
N SER A 35 2.55 -2.90 -9.44
CA SER A 35 3.86 -2.93 -10.08
C SER A 35 4.38 -1.52 -10.29
N ILE A 36 5.65 -1.27 -9.93
CA ILE A 36 6.31 0.02 -10.10
C ILE A 36 7.53 -0.17 -10.99
N HIS A 37 7.45 0.31 -12.23
CA HIS A 37 8.55 0.25 -13.18
C HIS A 37 9.72 1.17 -12.81
N ALA A 38 10.93 0.70 -13.08
CA ALA A 38 12.16 1.49 -13.00
C ALA A 38 12.07 2.82 -13.75
N ASP A 39 11.41 2.87 -14.91
CA ASP A 39 11.26 4.11 -15.68
C ASP A 39 10.40 5.15 -14.96
N LYS A 40 9.40 4.70 -14.19
CA LYS A 40 8.60 5.60 -13.34
C LYS A 40 9.43 6.16 -12.20
N ILE A 41 10.21 5.31 -11.52
CA ILE A 41 11.14 5.74 -10.47
C ILE A 41 12.12 6.77 -11.04
N LYS A 42 12.72 6.45 -12.19
CA LYS A 42 13.67 7.33 -12.89
C LYS A 42 13.09 8.72 -13.16
N ALA A 43 11.86 8.77 -13.68
CA ALA A 43 11.20 10.02 -14.05
C ALA A 43 10.91 10.92 -12.84
N GLU A 44 10.54 10.33 -11.69
CA GLU A 44 10.16 11.09 -10.49
C GLU A 44 11.38 11.50 -9.65
N THR A 45 12.44 10.69 -9.64
CA THR A 45 13.63 10.94 -8.82
C THR A 45 14.81 11.54 -9.61
N GLU A 46 14.58 11.93 -10.87
CA GLU A 46 15.57 12.53 -11.78
C GLU A 46 16.88 11.72 -11.93
N ARG A 47 16.84 10.41 -11.65
CA ARG A 47 18.02 9.54 -11.74
C ARG A 47 18.42 9.34 -13.20
N SER A 48 19.73 9.34 -13.46
CA SER A 48 20.23 9.03 -14.82
C SER A 48 19.94 7.58 -15.23
N ARG A 49 19.99 6.65 -14.26
CA ARG A 49 19.64 5.24 -14.40
C ARG A 49 19.18 4.63 -13.08
N ILE A 50 18.35 3.59 -13.18
CA ILE A 50 17.97 2.76 -12.04
C ILE A 50 18.79 1.47 -12.09
N LYS A 51 19.50 1.19 -11.00
CA LYS A 51 20.27 -0.05 -10.81
C LYS A 51 19.55 -0.94 -9.80
N GLN A 52 19.91 -2.22 -9.78
CA GLN A 52 19.37 -3.19 -8.82
C GLN A 52 19.34 -2.69 -7.36
N PRO A 53 20.41 -2.08 -6.79
CA PRO A 53 20.38 -1.64 -5.40
C PRO A 53 19.33 -0.55 -5.11
N VAL A 54 18.93 0.21 -6.13
CA VAL A 54 17.84 1.18 -5.99
C VAL A 54 16.52 0.43 -5.87
N LEU A 55 16.22 -0.51 -6.79
CA LEU A 55 15.00 -1.33 -6.73
C LEU A 55 14.91 -2.12 -5.40
N ASP A 56 16.03 -2.69 -4.94
CA ASP A 56 16.10 -3.37 -3.65
C ASP A 56 15.77 -2.44 -2.48
N GLY A 57 16.19 -1.17 -2.57
CA GLY A 57 15.86 -0.13 -1.59
C GLY A 57 14.36 0.15 -1.52
N TYR A 58 13.70 0.26 -2.68
CA TYR A 58 12.24 0.43 -2.73
C TYR A 58 11.52 -0.80 -2.15
N SER A 59 11.93 -2.02 -2.52
CA SER A 59 11.35 -3.24 -1.98
C SER A 59 11.47 -3.32 -0.45
N LYS A 60 12.63 -2.96 0.10
CA LYS A 60 12.84 -2.87 1.56
C LYS A 60 11.96 -1.80 2.21
N ALA A 61 11.78 -0.65 1.57
CA ALA A 61 10.92 0.40 2.10
C ALA A 61 9.46 -0.07 2.21
N PHE A 62 8.95 -0.76 1.18
CA PHE A 62 7.61 -1.35 1.21
C PHE A 62 7.48 -2.44 2.28
N GLN A 63 8.47 -3.33 2.41
CA GLN A 63 8.52 -4.34 3.46
C GLN A 63 8.52 -3.72 4.87
N SER A 64 9.26 -2.63 5.05
CA SER A 64 9.31 -1.90 6.33
C SER A 64 7.98 -1.21 6.66
N ALA A 65 7.20 -0.87 5.64
CA ALA A 65 5.85 -0.33 5.78
C ALA A 65 4.76 -1.41 5.96
N GLY A 66 5.13 -2.69 6.05
CA GLY A 66 4.19 -3.80 6.27
C GLY A 66 3.57 -4.38 5.00
N PHE A 67 4.09 -4.02 3.82
CA PHE A 67 3.67 -4.64 2.56
C PHE A 67 4.56 -5.82 2.20
N GLU A 68 4.01 -6.79 1.48
CA GLU A 68 4.85 -7.80 0.82
C GLU A 68 5.40 -7.19 -0.46
N SER A 69 6.71 -7.30 -0.68
CA SER A 69 7.33 -6.77 -1.90
C SER A 69 8.50 -7.62 -2.36
N HIS A 70 8.67 -7.71 -3.66
CA HIS A 70 9.83 -8.31 -4.31
C HIS A 70 10.21 -7.51 -5.57
N VAL A 71 11.44 -7.72 -6.05
CA VAL A 71 11.93 -7.11 -7.29
C VAL A 71 11.88 -8.14 -8.42
N ASP A 72 11.18 -7.82 -9.51
CA ASP A 72 11.30 -8.56 -10.77
C ASP A 72 12.44 -7.91 -11.59
N VAL A 73 13.55 -8.63 -11.67
CA VAL A 73 14.78 -8.17 -12.34
C VAL A 73 14.61 -8.14 -13.86
N ASP A 74 13.84 -9.07 -14.41
CA ASP A 74 13.64 -9.20 -15.86
C ASP A 74 12.75 -8.07 -16.38
N GLN A 75 11.68 -7.76 -15.64
CA GLN A 75 10.76 -6.67 -15.97
C GLN A 75 11.22 -5.30 -15.45
N LYS A 76 12.25 -5.28 -14.60
CA LYS A 76 12.74 -4.07 -13.91
C LYS A 76 11.61 -3.37 -13.14
N THR A 77 10.84 -4.13 -12.39
CA THR A 77 9.73 -3.65 -11.56
C THR A 77 9.95 -3.98 -10.10
N VAL A 78 9.35 -3.17 -9.23
CA VAL A 78 9.11 -3.53 -7.84
C VAL A 78 7.65 -3.93 -7.74
N GLU A 79 7.41 -5.20 -7.46
CA GLU A 79 6.08 -5.75 -7.22
C GLU A 79 5.76 -5.61 -5.74
N VAL A 80 4.56 -5.14 -5.43
CA VAL A 80 4.08 -4.87 -4.08
C VAL A 80 2.69 -5.46 -3.93
N PHE A 81 2.52 -6.39 -3.00
CA PHE A 81 1.20 -6.82 -2.56
C PHE A 81 0.80 -6.01 -1.33
N VAL A 82 -0.31 -5.29 -1.48
CA VAL A 82 -0.94 -4.52 -0.42
C VAL A 82 -2.03 -5.39 0.20
N PRO A 83 -1.88 -5.83 1.46
CA PRO A 83 -2.86 -6.70 2.10
C PRO A 83 -4.17 -5.94 2.38
N PRO A 84 -5.27 -6.67 2.55
CA PRO A 84 -6.52 -6.04 2.97
C PRO A 84 -6.37 -5.39 4.35
N VAL A 85 -7.00 -4.23 4.52
CA VAL A 85 -6.94 -3.51 5.80
C VAL A 85 -7.67 -4.29 6.88
N ILE A 86 -8.89 -4.75 6.57
CA ILE A 86 -9.69 -5.60 7.46
C ILE A 86 -9.44 -7.04 7.03
N ASP A 87 -8.63 -7.75 7.81
CA ASP A 87 -8.33 -9.16 7.58
C ASP A 87 -8.70 -9.97 8.83
N SER A 88 -9.75 -10.77 8.73
CA SER A 88 -10.22 -11.64 9.81
C SER A 88 -9.37 -12.92 9.97
N SER A 89 -8.55 -13.24 8.98
CA SER A 89 -7.63 -14.39 8.99
C SER A 89 -6.25 -14.05 9.54
N ARG A 90 -5.88 -12.75 9.54
CA ARG A 90 -4.61 -12.27 10.08
C ARG A 90 -4.57 -12.45 11.60
N THR A 91 -3.55 -13.14 12.10
CA THR A 91 -3.39 -13.45 13.54
C THR A 91 -2.33 -12.61 14.24
N SER A 92 -1.71 -11.66 13.54
CA SER A 92 -0.67 -10.77 14.07
C SER A 92 -0.88 -9.35 13.59
N PHE A 93 -0.96 -8.41 14.53
CA PHE A 93 -1.20 -6.99 14.27
C PHE A 93 -0.19 -6.14 15.05
N SER A 94 0.30 -5.08 14.43
CA SER A 94 0.89 -3.94 15.14
C SER A 94 -0.21 -3.07 15.75
N LEU A 95 0.14 -2.16 16.67
CA LEU A 95 -0.81 -1.18 17.19
C LEU A 95 -1.38 -0.29 16.08
N ASP A 96 -0.53 0.12 15.13
CA ASP A 96 -0.94 0.93 13.99
C ASP A 96 -1.95 0.18 13.09
N ASP A 97 -1.79 -1.14 12.92
CA ASP A 97 -2.76 -1.97 12.19
C ASP A 97 -4.14 -1.96 12.87
N ILE A 98 -4.17 -2.06 14.21
CA ILE A 98 -5.40 -2.09 15.00
C ILE A 98 -6.14 -0.75 14.92
N ASP A 99 -5.42 0.36 15.05
CA ASP A 99 -5.99 1.70 14.98
C ASP A 99 -6.55 1.98 13.57
N ASN A 100 -5.82 1.57 12.54
CA ASN A 100 -6.28 1.69 11.17
C ASN A 100 -7.55 0.85 10.91
N GLN A 101 -7.57 -0.42 11.32
CA GLN A 101 -8.76 -1.26 11.21
C GLN A 101 -9.98 -0.66 11.92
N THR A 102 -9.77 -0.18 13.16
CA THR A 102 -10.83 0.44 13.95
C THR A 102 -11.41 1.68 13.25
N SER A 103 -10.54 2.51 12.67
CA SER A 103 -10.94 3.69 11.90
C SER A 103 -11.79 3.32 10.67
N VAL A 104 -11.36 2.31 9.90
CA VAL A 104 -12.08 1.83 8.72
C VAL A 104 -13.44 1.23 9.10
N ILE A 105 -13.50 0.39 10.14
CA ILE A 105 -14.77 -0.20 10.62
C ILE A 105 -15.74 0.89 11.05
N ARG A 106 -15.26 1.92 11.76
CA ARG A 106 -16.10 3.06 12.16
C ARG A 106 -16.67 3.79 10.94
N GLU A 107 -15.85 4.03 9.93
CA GLU A 107 -16.30 4.72 8.73
C GLU A 107 -17.32 3.92 7.93
N ILE A 108 -17.14 2.59 7.83
CA ILE A 108 -18.12 1.70 7.20
C ILE A 108 -19.49 1.85 7.88
N ARG A 109 -19.53 1.74 9.22
CA ARG A 109 -20.77 1.88 9.99
C ARG A 109 -21.45 3.24 9.78
N LEU A 110 -20.69 4.32 9.79
CA LEU A 110 -21.23 5.67 9.58
C LEU A 110 -21.88 5.82 8.18
N ARG A 111 -21.29 5.20 7.14
CA ARG A 111 -21.88 5.22 5.80
C ARG A 111 -23.15 4.38 5.71
N GLU A 112 -23.17 3.21 6.35
CA GLU A 112 -24.35 2.36 6.43
C GLU A 112 -25.51 3.06 7.17
N GLU A 113 -25.22 3.76 8.28
CA GLU A 113 -26.21 4.54 9.02
C GLU A 113 -26.82 5.66 8.14
N TRP A 114 -25.99 6.41 7.41
CA TRP A 114 -26.49 7.46 6.50
C TRP A 114 -27.30 6.94 5.32
N ASP A 115 -26.94 5.78 4.77
CA ASP A 115 -27.68 5.20 3.65
C ASP A 115 -29.04 4.63 4.10
N ASN A 116 -29.17 4.20 5.35
CA ASN A 116 -30.43 3.72 5.93
C ASN A 116 -31.39 4.86 6.36
N GLU A 117 -30.91 6.10 6.47
CA GLU A 117 -31.72 7.29 6.78
C GLU A 117 -32.36 7.96 5.54
N LYS A 118 -32.08 7.47 4.33
CA LYS A 118 -32.61 7.98 3.05
C LYS A 118 -33.73 7.12 2.48
#